data_AF-A0A1V5ZL92-F1
#
_entry.id   AF-A0A1V5ZL92-F1
#
_cell.length_a   1.000
_cell.length_b   1.000
_cell.length_c   1.000
_cell.angle_alpha   90.00
_cell.angle_beta   90.00
_cell.angle_gamma   90.00
#
_symmetry.space_group_name_H-M   'P 1'
#
loop_
_entity.id
_entity.type
_entity.pdbx_description
1 polymer ?
#
loop_
_entity_poly.entity_id
_entity_poly.type
_entity_poly.pdbx_seq_one_letter_code
_entity_poly.pdbx_strand_id
1 'polypeptide(L)'
;MDKKFELIKDKYICYRVKALKDFTLITGEQIKKDDVGGFVVSEKCLSQEGNCWIMDNSTVYGTVSGNAVIKDFAKVYGDVCGNAIVKDNGFVGKNATVTVNAVVQAWQRIKYGTVTTDLLGTKDWAGALYAEFGIVPEDGKVILYKKVFKTKFKNVFESVYNDDFHYLIGKKAIETDVDEDVMNECGKGLHFTSLEFISFHIGNTILECEVALEDIITVQNGMVRARKCKVIRVYKEG
;
A
#
# COMPACT_ATOMS: atom_id res chain seq x y z
N MET A 1 35.43 -1.33 -14.37
CA MET A 1 34.68 -0.98 -13.14
C MET A 1 34.49 -2.24 -12.33
N ASP A 2 34.69 -2.17 -11.02
CA ASP A 2 34.43 -3.26 -10.09
C ASP A 2 32.90 -3.41 -9.89
N LYS A 3 32.30 -4.49 -10.40
CA LYS A 3 30.85 -4.70 -10.34
C LYS A 3 30.42 -5.09 -8.93
N LYS A 4 29.28 -4.57 -8.47
CA LYS A 4 28.62 -4.94 -7.19
C LYS A 4 27.89 -6.27 -7.31
N PHE A 5 27.27 -6.53 -8.46
CA PHE A 5 26.49 -7.75 -8.69
C PHE A 5 26.55 -8.20 -10.15
N GLU A 6 26.18 -9.45 -10.37
CA GLU A 6 25.88 -10.03 -11.67
C GLU A 6 24.45 -10.56 -11.73
N LEU A 7 23.96 -10.78 -12.96
CA LEU A 7 22.65 -11.39 -13.21
C LEU A 7 22.84 -12.85 -13.56
N ILE A 8 22.14 -13.72 -12.84
CA ILE A 8 22.07 -15.15 -13.16
C ILE A 8 20.70 -15.48 -13.76
N LYS A 9 20.71 -16.28 -14.82
CA LYS A 9 19.49 -16.69 -15.51
C LYS A 9 18.64 -17.54 -14.59
N ASP A 10 17.37 -17.17 -14.46
CA ASP A 10 16.37 -18.00 -13.79
C ASP A 10 15.43 -18.66 -14.82
N LYS A 11 14.58 -19.59 -14.37
CA LYS A 11 13.64 -20.32 -15.22
C LYS A 11 12.58 -19.42 -15.89
N TYR A 12 12.43 -18.17 -15.47
CA TYR A 12 11.41 -17.22 -15.93
C TYR A 12 11.97 -16.05 -16.76
N ILE A 13 11.12 -15.07 -17.08
CA ILE A 13 11.49 -13.85 -17.84
C ILE A 13 12.45 -12.93 -17.04
N CYS A 14 12.61 -13.16 -15.74
CA CYS A 14 13.47 -12.37 -14.85
C CYS A 14 14.82 -13.06 -14.59
N TYR A 15 15.81 -12.27 -14.16
CA TYR A 15 17.09 -12.71 -13.65
C TYR A 15 17.11 -12.61 -12.13
N ARG A 16 17.87 -13.47 -11.46
CA ARG A 16 18.25 -13.22 -10.05
C ARG A 16 19.50 -12.37 -9.98
N VAL A 17 19.57 -11.52 -8.96
CA VAL A 17 20.79 -10.77 -8.64
C VAL A 17 21.70 -11.64 -7.77
N LYS A 18 22.99 -11.64 -8.06
CA LYS A 18 24.01 -12.34 -7.26
C LYS A 18 25.12 -11.38 -6.89
N ALA A 19 25.44 -11.29 -5.60
CA ALA A 19 26.44 -10.37 -5.08
C ALA A 19 27.85 -10.80 -5.49
N LEU A 20 28.69 -9.85 -5.90
CA LEU A 20 30.08 -10.10 -6.28
C LEU A 20 31.09 -9.72 -5.19
N LYS A 21 30.63 -9.04 -4.13
CA LYS A 21 31.44 -8.59 -3.00
C LYS A 21 30.58 -8.39 -1.75
N ASP A 22 31.25 -8.27 -0.62
CA ASP A 22 30.62 -7.99 0.67
C ASP A 22 30.25 -6.50 0.80
N PHE A 23 29.09 -6.21 1.36
CA PHE A 23 28.66 -4.85 1.74
C PHE A 23 27.56 -4.88 2.81
N THR A 24 27.20 -3.73 3.36
CA THR A 24 26.18 -3.59 4.40
C THR A 24 25.06 -2.68 3.94
N LEU A 25 23.83 -3.15 4.07
CA LEU A 25 22.63 -2.39 3.74
C LEU A 25 22.36 -1.31 4.78
N ILE A 26 21.52 -0.33 4.44
CA ILE A 26 21.09 0.70 5.39
C ILE A 26 20.30 0.13 6.58
N THR A 27 19.75 -1.08 6.42
CA THR A 27 19.07 -1.85 7.48
C THR A 27 20.05 -2.55 8.44
N GLY A 28 21.36 -2.49 8.18
CA GLY A 28 22.40 -3.19 8.95
C GLY A 28 22.63 -4.64 8.52
N GLU A 29 21.82 -5.18 7.62
CA GLU A 29 21.98 -6.53 7.05
C GLU A 29 23.27 -6.60 6.22
N GLN A 30 24.07 -7.65 6.42
CA GLN A 30 25.30 -7.89 5.66
C GLN A 30 25.00 -8.75 4.44
N ILE A 31 25.36 -8.26 3.26
CA ILE A 31 25.36 -9.05 2.03
C ILE A 31 26.78 -9.55 1.81
N LYS A 32 26.94 -10.86 1.64
CA LYS A 32 28.21 -11.52 1.36
C LYS A 32 28.36 -11.79 -0.13
N LYS A 33 29.60 -11.87 -0.57
CA LYS A 33 29.92 -12.37 -1.90
C LYS A 33 29.22 -13.72 -2.12
N ASP A 34 28.68 -13.88 -3.32
CA ASP A 34 27.90 -15.03 -3.79
C ASP A 34 26.46 -15.16 -3.22
N ASP A 35 26.02 -14.26 -2.34
CA ASP A 35 24.63 -14.19 -1.92
C ASP A 35 23.69 -13.94 -3.10
N VAL A 36 22.59 -14.69 -3.15
CA VAL A 36 21.56 -14.57 -4.17
C VAL A 36 20.39 -13.75 -3.62
N GLY A 37 20.08 -12.66 -4.30
CA GLY A 37 18.95 -11.79 -3.99
C GLY A 37 17.72 -12.07 -4.86
N GLY A 38 16.83 -11.07 -4.89
CA GLY A 38 15.58 -11.13 -5.64
C GLY A 38 15.74 -10.93 -7.14
N PHE A 39 14.63 -10.57 -7.79
CA PHE A 39 14.48 -10.64 -9.23
C PHE A 39 14.50 -9.27 -9.91
N VAL A 40 15.15 -9.19 -11.06
CA VAL A 40 15.14 -8.04 -11.96
C VAL A 40 14.87 -8.46 -13.40
N VAL A 41 14.24 -7.60 -14.20
CA VAL A 41 14.05 -7.87 -15.64
C VAL A 41 15.26 -7.49 -16.49
N SER A 42 16.17 -6.65 -15.98
CA SER A 42 17.41 -6.27 -16.67
C SER A 42 18.44 -5.67 -15.71
N GLU A 43 19.70 -5.54 -16.16
CA GLU A 43 20.78 -4.91 -15.35
C GLU A 43 20.47 -3.44 -15.02
N LYS A 44 19.61 -2.77 -15.80
CA LYS A 44 19.20 -1.38 -15.55
C LYS A 44 18.30 -1.21 -14.32
N CYS A 45 17.71 -2.29 -13.83
CA CYS A 45 16.75 -2.24 -12.72
C CYS A 45 17.43 -2.08 -11.36
N LEU A 46 18.72 -2.39 -11.23
CA LEU A 46 19.47 -2.27 -9.99
C LEU A 46 20.79 -1.56 -10.26
N SER A 47 21.05 -0.46 -9.56
CA SER A 47 22.29 0.30 -9.75
C SER A 47 23.51 -0.48 -9.27
N GLN A 48 24.60 -0.42 -10.05
CA GLN A 48 25.93 -0.90 -9.62
C GLN A 48 26.56 0.03 -8.56
N GLU A 49 26.06 1.26 -8.43
CA GLU A 49 26.50 2.25 -7.43
C GLU A 49 25.65 2.20 -6.15
N GLY A 50 26.24 2.65 -5.03
CA GLY A 50 25.60 2.61 -3.72
C GLY A 50 25.32 1.19 -3.21
N ASN A 51 24.64 1.09 -2.07
CA ASN A 51 24.36 -0.19 -1.41
C ASN A 51 22.95 -0.71 -1.65
N CYS A 52 22.23 -0.21 -2.66
CA CYS A 52 20.90 -0.69 -2.96
C CYS A 52 20.90 -2.19 -3.28
N TRP A 53 19.86 -2.89 -2.82
CA TRP A 53 19.78 -4.35 -2.93
C TRP A 53 18.33 -4.85 -2.94
N ILE A 54 18.15 -6.02 -3.57
CA ILE A 54 16.86 -6.69 -3.68
C ILE A 54 17.02 -8.07 -3.03
N MET A 55 16.20 -8.37 -2.03
CA MET A 55 16.23 -9.61 -1.26
C MET A 55 14.97 -10.44 -1.50
N ASP A 56 15.04 -11.69 -1.04
CA ASP A 56 13.95 -12.65 -1.01
C ASP A 56 13.33 -12.90 -2.40
N ASN A 57 12.01 -13.11 -2.45
CA ASN A 57 11.25 -13.28 -3.69
C ASN A 57 10.66 -11.95 -4.19
N SER A 58 11.35 -10.84 -3.96
CA SER A 58 10.92 -9.52 -4.44
C SER A 58 11.27 -9.33 -5.91
N THR A 59 10.44 -8.62 -6.66
CA THR A 59 10.60 -8.47 -8.12
C THR A 59 10.57 -7.01 -8.54
N VAL A 60 11.58 -6.62 -9.32
CA VAL A 60 11.78 -5.25 -9.80
C VAL A 60 11.74 -5.19 -11.34
N TYR A 61 10.81 -4.40 -11.84
CA TYR A 61 10.66 -4.03 -13.24
C TYR A 61 11.13 -2.59 -13.51
N GLY A 62 11.04 -1.72 -12.50
CA GLY A 62 11.49 -0.32 -12.56
C GLY A 62 12.96 -0.16 -12.19
N THR A 63 13.32 0.92 -11.50
CA THR A 63 14.72 1.20 -11.12
C THR A 63 14.92 1.28 -9.61
N VAL A 64 16.05 0.74 -9.13
CA VAL A 64 16.44 0.74 -7.72
C VAL A 64 17.87 1.26 -7.59
N SER A 65 18.07 2.35 -6.84
CA SER A 65 19.36 3.05 -6.74
C SER A 65 19.64 3.61 -5.34
N GLY A 66 20.83 4.18 -5.12
CA GLY A 66 21.26 4.69 -3.81
C GLY A 66 21.51 3.56 -2.82
N ASN A 67 20.85 3.63 -1.66
CA ASN A 67 20.88 2.63 -0.59
C ASN A 67 19.51 1.94 -0.40
N ALA A 68 18.62 2.03 -1.38
CA ALA A 68 17.28 1.49 -1.27
C ALA A 68 17.28 -0.04 -1.08
N VAL A 69 16.37 -0.54 -0.24
CA VAL A 69 16.24 -1.98 0.06
C VAL A 69 14.85 -2.46 -0.31
N ILE A 70 14.79 -3.48 -1.17
CA ILE A 70 13.54 -4.12 -1.60
C ILE A 70 13.54 -5.55 -1.07
N LYS A 71 12.56 -5.94 -0.25
CA LYS A 71 12.53 -7.27 0.38
C LYS A 71 11.11 -7.77 0.65
N ASP A 72 10.96 -8.95 1.26
CA ASP A 72 9.69 -9.46 1.78
C ASP A 72 8.55 -9.46 0.73
N PHE A 73 8.81 -10.03 -0.45
CA PHE A 73 7.85 -10.19 -1.56
C PHE A 73 7.37 -8.87 -2.21
N ALA A 74 8.12 -7.78 -2.04
CA ALA A 74 7.79 -6.50 -2.67
C ALA A 74 7.79 -6.56 -4.21
N LYS A 75 6.96 -5.71 -4.82
CA LYS A 75 6.84 -5.58 -6.29
C LYS A 75 7.03 -4.13 -6.72
N VAL A 76 8.07 -3.87 -7.51
CA VAL A 76 8.45 -2.51 -7.91
C VAL A 76 8.40 -2.37 -9.42
N TYR A 77 7.52 -1.50 -9.91
CA TYR A 77 7.41 -1.12 -11.31
C TYR A 77 7.92 0.31 -11.57
N GLY A 78 7.92 1.16 -10.56
CA GLY A 78 8.43 2.54 -10.62
C GLY A 78 9.86 2.67 -10.08
N ASP A 79 10.18 3.86 -9.56
CA ASP A 79 11.53 4.19 -9.13
C ASP A 79 11.66 4.18 -7.61
N VAL A 80 12.67 3.50 -7.09
CA VAL A 80 12.99 3.48 -5.65
C VAL A 80 14.45 3.90 -5.45
N CYS A 81 14.69 4.96 -4.69
CA CYS A 81 16.04 5.50 -4.49
C CYS A 81 16.25 6.09 -3.09
N GLY A 82 17.43 6.70 -2.84
CA GLY A 82 17.79 7.19 -1.51
C GLY A 82 18.00 6.03 -0.53
N ASN A 83 17.46 6.14 0.67
CA ASN A 83 17.46 5.09 1.71
C ASN A 83 16.08 4.43 1.84
N ALA A 84 15.24 4.50 0.80
CA ALA A 84 13.89 3.97 0.86
C ALA A 84 13.86 2.45 1.06
N ILE A 85 12.84 1.96 1.78
CA ILE A 85 12.62 0.54 2.05
C ILE A 85 11.24 0.15 1.51
N VAL A 86 11.18 -0.89 0.68
CA VAL A 86 9.92 -1.49 0.23
C VAL A 86 9.91 -2.96 0.67
N LYS A 87 8.95 -3.32 1.52
CA LYS A 87 8.86 -4.64 2.16
C LYS A 87 7.40 -5.05 2.37
N ASP A 88 7.18 -6.22 2.97
CA ASP A 88 5.88 -6.71 3.41
C ASP A 88 4.80 -6.65 2.31
N ASN A 89 5.11 -7.23 1.14
CA ASN A 89 4.27 -7.18 -0.07
C ASN A 89 3.97 -5.77 -0.61
N GLY A 90 4.78 -4.77 -0.24
CA GLY A 90 4.68 -3.40 -0.75
C GLY A 90 4.75 -3.33 -2.27
N PHE A 91 3.93 -2.45 -2.85
CA PHE A 91 3.83 -2.26 -4.29
C PHE A 91 4.16 -0.82 -4.67
N VAL A 92 5.06 -0.65 -5.64
CA VAL A 92 5.37 0.65 -6.25
C VAL A 92 4.99 0.61 -7.73
N GLY A 93 4.01 1.43 -8.12
CA GLY A 93 3.49 1.52 -9.47
C GLY A 93 4.46 2.19 -10.45
N LYS A 94 4.27 1.94 -11.74
CA LYS A 94 5.16 2.41 -12.82
C LYS A 94 5.45 3.92 -12.81
N ASN A 95 4.47 4.72 -12.40
CA ASN A 95 4.56 6.19 -12.41
C ASN A 95 4.76 6.77 -10.99
N ALA A 96 5.17 5.94 -10.03
CA ALA A 96 5.42 6.36 -8.65
C ALA A 96 6.92 6.37 -8.34
N THR A 97 7.30 7.24 -7.41
CA THR A 97 8.66 7.32 -6.89
C THR A 97 8.67 7.17 -5.38
N VAL A 98 9.54 6.32 -4.84
CA VAL A 98 9.75 6.14 -3.40
C VAL A 98 11.20 6.50 -3.10
N THR A 99 11.42 7.49 -2.24
CA THR A 99 12.77 8.07 -2.07
C THR A 99 13.04 8.59 -0.66
N VAL A 100 14.19 9.22 -0.45
CA VAL A 100 14.68 9.74 0.84
C VAL A 100 14.70 8.62 1.89
N ASN A 101 13.81 8.64 2.89
CA ASN A 101 13.75 7.65 3.96
C ASN A 101 12.35 7.01 4.01
N ALA A 102 11.68 6.93 2.86
CA ALA A 102 10.35 6.35 2.75
C ALA A 102 10.34 4.87 3.12
N VAL A 103 9.26 4.44 3.77
CA VAL A 103 8.98 3.03 4.03
C VAL A 103 7.62 2.70 3.41
N VAL A 104 7.62 1.71 2.52
CA VAL A 104 6.41 1.12 1.94
C VAL A 104 6.32 -0.31 2.48
N GLN A 105 5.25 -0.59 3.22
CA GLN A 105 5.08 -1.85 3.95
C GLN A 105 3.60 -2.23 4.07
N ALA A 106 3.31 -3.36 4.71
CA ALA A 106 1.94 -3.81 5.02
C ALA A 106 0.97 -3.73 3.82
N TRP A 107 1.37 -4.28 2.67
CA TRP A 107 0.58 -4.27 1.43
C TRP A 107 0.24 -2.88 0.88
N GLN A 108 0.94 -1.82 1.31
CA GLN A 108 0.75 -0.49 0.74
C GLN A 108 0.98 -0.48 -0.78
N ARG A 109 0.14 0.26 -1.49
CA ARG A 109 0.12 0.32 -2.95
C ARG A 109 0.38 1.73 -3.45
N ILE A 110 1.64 2.12 -3.51
CA ILE A 110 2.03 3.45 -3.99
C ILE A 110 1.84 3.50 -5.51
N LYS A 111 0.72 4.07 -5.95
CA LYS A 111 0.33 4.19 -7.36
C LYS A 111 0.58 5.59 -7.92
N TYR A 112 0.56 6.62 -7.06
CA TYR A 112 0.61 8.02 -7.48
C TYR A 112 1.69 8.80 -6.75
N GLY A 113 2.35 9.69 -7.49
CA GLY A 113 3.24 10.71 -6.95
C GLY A 113 4.54 10.17 -6.35
N THR A 114 5.07 10.94 -5.40
CA THR A 114 6.35 10.67 -4.74
C THR A 114 6.14 10.52 -3.24
N VAL A 115 6.63 9.42 -2.66
CA VAL A 115 6.62 9.17 -1.22
C VAL A 115 8.03 9.28 -0.68
N THR A 116 8.20 10.07 0.39
CA THR A 116 9.51 10.40 0.96
C THR A 116 9.68 9.99 2.43
N THR A 117 8.61 9.47 3.06
CA THR A 117 8.53 9.12 4.48
C THR A 117 7.73 7.82 4.70
N ASP A 118 7.77 7.28 5.92
CA ASP A 118 6.89 6.18 6.36
C ASP A 118 5.47 6.71 6.62
N LEU A 119 4.61 6.65 5.60
CA LEU A 119 3.25 7.20 5.68
C LEU A 119 2.39 6.56 6.78
N LEU A 120 2.56 5.26 7.04
CA LEU A 120 1.82 4.56 8.09
C LEU A 120 2.38 4.93 9.47
N GLY A 121 3.71 4.90 9.62
CA GLY A 121 4.38 5.23 10.88
C GLY A 121 4.16 6.68 11.32
N THR A 122 4.15 7.63 10.38
CA THR A 122 3.85 9.04 10.67
C THR A 122 2.36 9.35 10.66
N LYS A 123 1.50 8.38 10.31
CA LYS A 123 0.05 8.55 10.16
C LYS A 123 -0.32 9.69 9.21
N ASP A 124 0.44 9.86 8.13
CA ASP A 124 0.14 10.84 7.09
C ASP A 124 -0.96 10.29 6.16
N TRP A 125 -2.20 10.37 6.64
CA TRP A 125 -3.36 9.83 5.91
C TRP A 125 -3.67 10.60 4.64
N ALA A 126 -3.35 11.89 4.57
CA ALA A 126 -3.49 12.66 3.34
C ALA A 126 -2.51 12.15 2.28
N GLY A 127 -1.24 11.97 2.65
CA GLY A 127 -0.22 11.40 1.79
C GLY A 127 -0.55 9.97 1.36
N ALA A 128 -1.02 9.12 2.28
CA ALA A 128 -1.40 7.75 1.98
C ALA A 128 -2.62 7.66 1.04
N LEU A 129 -3.65 8.48 1.26
CA LEU A 129 -4.82 8.55 0.37
C LEU A 129 -4.43 8.98 -1.04
N TYR A 130 -3.56 9.99 -1.17
CA TYR A 130 -3.06 10.41 -2.48
C TYR A 130 -2.21 9.30 -3.12
N ALA A 131 -1.27 8.74 -2.39
CA ALA A 131 -0.35 7.73 -2.91
C ALA A 131 -1.06 6.46 -3.40
N GLU A 132 -2.11 6.00 -2.69
CA GLU A 132 -2.81 4.75 -3.05
C GLU A 132 -4.00 4.94 -3.98
N PHE A 133 -4.74 6.04 -3.82
CA PHE A 133 -6.01 6.26 -4.54
C PHE A 133 -5.98 7.46 -5.48
N GLY A 134 -4.96 8.31 -5.41
CA GLY A 134 -4.93 9.58 -6.15
C GLY A 134 -5.94 10.59 -5.60
N ILE A 135 -6.43 10.39 -4.36
CA ILE A 135 -7.43 11.25 -3.74
C ILE A 135 -6.75 12.28 -2.86
N VAL A 136 -7.06 13.55 -3.07
CA VAL A 136 -6.63 14.65 -2.21
C VAL A 136 -7.78 14.98 -1.27
N PRO A 137 -7.61 14.84 0.06
CA PRO A 137 -8.62 15.25 1.02
C PRO A 137 -8.92 16.75 0.97
N GLU A 138 -10.17 17.11 1.22
CA GLU A 138 -10.64 18.51 1.31
C GLU A 138 -11.15 18.76 2.73
N ASP A 139 -10.73 19.88 3.34
CA ASP A 139 -11.12 20.29 4.69
C ASP A 139 -10.96 19.19 5.77
N GLY A 140 -9.89 18.40 5.68
CA GLY A 140 -9.61 17.31 6.61
C GLY A 140 -10.53 16.10 6.46
N LYS A 141 -11.19 15.96 5.31
CA LYS A 141 -12.12 14.86 5.03
C LYS A 141 -11.95 14.28 3.63
N VAL A 142 -12.48 13.08 3.43
CA VAL A 142 -12.44 12.37 2.16
C VAL A 142 -13.77 11.66 1.89
N ILE A 143 -14.15 11.59 0.61
CA ILE A 143 -15.28 10.79 0.14
C ILE A 143 -14.79 9.40 -0.25
N LEU A 144 -15.35 8.37 0.38
CA LEU A 144 -15.03 6.98 0.15
C LEU A 144 -16.31 6.16 0.02
N TYR A 145 -16.17 4.92 -0.45
CA TYR A 145 -17.28 4.06 -0.81
C TYR A 145 -17.20 2.74 -0.06
N LYS A 146 -18.37 2.17 0.21
CA LYS A 146 -18.48 0.85 0.83
C LYS A 146 -19.67 0.10 0.25
N LYS A 147 -19.51 -1.22 0.08
CA LYS A 147 -20.65 -2.11 -0.20
C LYS A 147 -21.29 -2.63 1.08
N VAL A 148 -22.61 -2.68 1.05
CA VAL A 148 -23.51 -3.09 2.14
C VAL A 148 -24.68 -3.89 1.55
N PHE A 149 -25.51 -4.48 2.40
CA PHE A 149 -26.75 -5.13 1.98
C PHE A 149 -27.97 -4.23 2.17
N LYS A 150 -28.83 -4.18 1.17
CA LYS A 150 -30.13 -3.52 1.25
C LYS A 150 -31.04 -4.24 2.23
N THR A 151 -31.73 -3.48 3.07
CA THR A 151 -32.79 -4.01 3.93
C THR A 151 -34.17 -3.68 3.35
N LYS A 152 -35.23 -4.25 3.96
CA LYS A 152 -36.61 -3.85 3.67
C LYS A 152 -36.95 -2.42 4.10
N PHE A 153 -36.14 -1.82 4.98
CA PHE A 153 -36.38 -0.49 5.51
C PHE A 153 -35.67 0.56 4.65
N LYS A 154 -36.42 1.57 4.22
CA LYS A 154 -35.86 2.67 3.42
C LYS A 154 -34.75 3.37 4.20
N ASN A 155 -33.64 3.67 3.52
CA ASN A 155 -32.47 4.35 4.06
C ASN A 155 -31.70 3.60 5.17
N VAL A 156 -31.97 2.29 5.36
CA VAL A 156 -31.27 1.44 6.33
C VAL A 156 -30.58 0.30 5.57
N PHE A 157 -29.29 0.12 5.81
CA PHE A 157 -28.46 -0.87 5.15
C PHE A 157 -27.68 -1.68 6.18
N GLU A 158 -27.50 -2.96 5.91
CA GLU A 158 -26.86 -3.91 6.81
C GLU A 158 -25.38 -4.08 6.45
N SER A 159 -24.51 -4.13 7.47
CA SER A 159 -23.09 -4.43 7.26
C SER A 159 -22.89 -5.84 6.74
N VAL A 160 -21.85 -6.04 5.94
CA VAL A 160 -21.55 -7.34 5.33
C VAL A 160 -21.15 -8.41 6.35
N TYR A 161 -20.49 -7.99 7.44
CA TYR A 161 -19.86 -8.90 8.41
C TYR A 161 -20.47 -8.82 9.82
N ASN A 162 -21.49 -7.98 10.02
CA ASN A 162 -22.18 -7.79 11.28
C ASN A 162 -23.61 -7.34 10.99
N ASP A 163 -24.56 -8.28 11.04
CA ASP A 163 -25.98 -8.05 10.74
C ASP A 163 -26.66 -7.11 11.75
N ASP A 164 -26.13 -7.01 12.97
CA ASP A 164 -26.60 -6.02 13.96
C ASP A 164 -26.14 -4.59 13.62
N PHE A 165 -25.07 -4.43 12.82
CA PHE A 165 -24.55 -3.12 12.45
C PHE A 165 -25.26 -2.54 11.22
N HIS A 166 -25.95 -1.42 11.43
CA HIS A 166 -26.74 -0.77 10.39
C HIS A 166 -26.20 0.62 10.01
N TYR A 167 -26.12 0.88 8.70
CA TYR A 167 -25.81 2.17 8.11
C TYR A 167 -27.10 2.90 7.75
N LEU A 168 -27.25 4.14 8.22
CA LEU A 168 -28.43 4.97 7.98
C LEU A 168 -28.05 6.23 7.18
N ILE A 169 -28.75 6.50 6.08
CA ILE A 169 -28.51 7.71 5.27
C ILE A 169 -28.64 8.98 6.13
N GLY A 170 -27.67 9.88 6.01
CA GLY A 170 -27.60 11.15 6.75
C GLY A 170 -27.12 11.00 8.19
N LYS A 171 -26.86 9.78 8.69
CA LYS A 171 -26.38 9.52 10.05
C LYS A 171 -24.90 9.15 10.05
N LYS A 172 -24.30 9.25 11.24
CA LYS A 172 -22.94 8.78 11.50
C LYS A 172 -23.00 7.28 11.79
N ALA A 173 -22.12 6.52 11.15
CA ALA A 173 -21.80 5.15 11.53
C ALA A 173 -20.51 5.19 12.36
N ILE A 174 -20.49 4.51 13.52
CA ILE A 174 -19.38 4.54 14.46
C ILE A 174 -19.11 3.10 14.90
N GLU A 175 -17.89 2.62 14.67
CA GLU A 175 -17.36 1.41 15.29
C GLU A 175 -16.53 1.80 16.52
N THR A 176 -16.87 1.23 17.67
CA THR A 176 -16.19 1.51 18.95
C THR A 176 -15.14 0.47 19.29
N ASP A 177 -15.28 -0.75 18.77
CA ASP A 177 -14.29 -1.82 18.91
C ASP A 177 -13.45 -1.89 17.63
N VAL A 178 -12.37 -1.09 17.59
CA VAL A 178 -11.46 -1.03 16.45
C VAL A 178 -10.08 -1.58 16.81
N ASP A 179 -9.42 -2.14 15.81
CA ASP A 179 -8.02 -2.56 15.93
C ASP A 179 -7.09 -1.37 15.67
N GLU A 180 -6.25 -0.98 16.63
CA GLU A 180 -5.35 0.17 16.48
C GLU A 180 -4.09 -0.12 15.66
N ASP A 181 -3.83 -1.39 15.33
CA ASP A 181 -2.66 -1.76 14.55
C ASP A 181 -2.79 -1.23 13.11
N VAL A 182 -2.00 -0.21 12.80
CA VAL A 182 -1.97 0.42 11.48
C VAL A 182 -1.44 -0.53 10.40
N MET A 183 -0.71 -1.58 10.78
CA MET A 183 -0.17 -2.58 9.86
C MET A 183 -1.17 -3.69 9.55
N ASN A 184 -2.30 -3.78 10.27
CA ASN A 184 -3.35 -4.77 10.02
C ASN A 184 -4.48 -4.22 9.12
N GLU A 185 -4.50 -4.65 7.85
CA GLU A 185 -5.51 -4.21 6.87
C GLU A 185 -6.89 -4.78 7.18
N CYS A 186 -6.95 -6.02 7.68
CA CYS A 186 -8.20 -6.73 7.93
C CYS A 186 -8.69 -6.61 9.38
N GLY A 187 -8.08 -5.71 10.17
CA GLY A 187 -8.47 -5.46 11.56
C GLY A 187 -9.91 -4.95 11.72
N LYS A 188 -10.41 -4.96 12.95
CA LYS A 188 -11.75 -4.44 13.27
C LYS A 188 -11.85 -2.94 12.94
N GLY A 189 -13.00 -2.52 12.40
CA GLY A 189 -13.26 -1.15 11.99
C GLY A 189 -14.17 -1.05 10.79
N LEU A 190 -14.51 0.17 10.38
CA LEU A 190 -15.28 0.43 9.17
C LEU A 190 -14.33 0.48 7.96
N HIS A 191 -14.52 -0.46 7.03
CA HIS A 191 -13.69 -0.55 5.83
C HIS A 191 -14.30 0.19 4.63
N PHE A 192 -13.55 1.06 3.99
CA PHE A 192 -13.96 1.80 2.81
C PHE A 192 -12.94 1.62 1.69
N THR A 193 -13.30 2.04 0.49
CA THR A 193 -12.41 2.03 -0.67
C THR A 193 -12.83 3.08 -1.69
N SER A 194 -12.11 3.21 -2.80
CA SER A 194 -12.53 4.02 -3.95
C SER A 194 -13.42 3.21 -4.90
N LEU A 195 -14.07 3.89 -5.85
CA LEU A 195 -14.85 3.23 -6.90
C LEU A 195 -14.01 2.30 -7.79
N GLU A 196 -12.69 2.52 -7.89
CA GLU A 196 -11.79 1.65 -8.66
C GLU A 196 -11.78 0.22 -8.11
N PHE A 197 -11.83 0.06 -6.79
CA PHE A 197 -11.69 -1.22 -6.11
C PHE A 197 -13.00 -1.76 -5.54
N ILE A 198 -14.08 -0.99 -5.56
CA ILE A 198 -15.37 -1.36 -4.95
C ILE A 198 -15.93 -2.69 -5.49
N SER A 199 -15.55 -3.10 -6.70
CA SER A 199 -15.96 -4.36 -7.31
C SER A 199 -15.48 -5.59 -6.52
N PHE A 200 -14.33 -5.50 -5.83
CA PHE A 200 -13.76 -6.59 -5.02
C PHE A 200 -14.49 -6.80 -3.69
N HIS A 201 -15.38 -5.89 -3.30
CA HIS A 201 -16.13 -5.99 -2.04
C HIS A 201 -17.49 -6.68 -2.24
N ILE A 202 -17.99 -7.31 -1.18
CA ILE A 202 -19.29 -7.99 -1.14
C ILE A 202 -20.39 -6.99 -0.77
N GLY A 203 -21.60 -7.20 -1.27
CA GLY A 203 -22.78 -6.37 -1.01
C GLY A 203 -23.50 -5.97 -2.30
N ASN A 204 -24.79 -5.67 -2.18
CA ASN A 204 -25.65 -5.32 -3.33
C ASN A 204 -25.95 -3.82 -3.41
N THR A 205 -25.46 -3.01 -2.47
CA THR A 205 -25.63 -1.55 -2.49
C THR A 205 -24.31 -0.87 -2.18
N ILE A 206 -23.99 0.21 -2.89
CA ILE A 206 -22.81 1.06 -2.66
C ILE A 206 -23.25 2.33 -1.96
N LEU A 207 -22.69 2.59 -0.77
CA LEU A 207 -22.84 3.84 -0.04
C LEU A 207 -21.69 4.79 -0.35
N GLU A 208 -22.01 6.07 -0.48
CA GLU A 208 -21.04 7.16 -0.47
C GLU A 208 -20.94 7.72 0.96
N CYS A 209 -19.73 7.72 1.51
CA CYS A 209 -19.46 8.09 2.89
C CYS A 209 -18.40 9.18 2.97
N GLU A 210 -18.61 10.16 3.84
CA GLU A 210 -17.59 11.13 4.23
C GLU A 210 -16.85 10.59 5.46
N VAL A 211 -15.52 10.53 5.39
CA VAL A 211 -14.65 10.09 6.47
C VAL A 211 -13.70 11.24 6.82
N ALA A 212 -13.63 11.60 8.10
CA ALA A 212 -12.65 12.57 8.57
C ALA A 212 -11.27 11.90 8.67
N LEU A 213 -10.21 12.64 8.35
CA LEU A 213 -8.83 12.12 8.40
C LEU A 213 -8.46 11.64 9.82
N GLU A 214 -8.92 12.35 10.85
CA GLU A 214 -8.70 11.95 12.26
C GLU A 214 -9.35 10.62 12.64
N ASP A 215 -10.39 10.20 11.90
CA ASP A 215 -11.08 8.93 12.12
C ASP A 215 -10.43 7.77 11.33
N ILE A 216 -9.46 8.03 10.44
CA ILE A 216 -8.71 7.01 9.70
C ILE A 216 -7.72 6.31 10.63
N ILE A 217 -7.66 4.99 10.51
CA ILE A 217 -6.76 4.12 11.25
C ILE A 217 -5.61 3.65 10.35
N THR A 218 -5.91 3.24 9.12
CA THR A 218 -4.90 2.85 8.12
C THR A 218 -5.41 2.99 6.70
N VAL A 219 -4.48 3.10 5.76
CA VAL A 219 -4.68 3.21 4.31
C VAL A 219 -3.67 2.26 3.65
N GLN A 220 -4.13 1.08 3.26
CA GLN A 220 -3.28 0.07 2.62
C GLN A 220 -4.10 -0.93 1.80
N ASN A 221 -3.45 -1.62 0.86
CA ASN A 221 -4.06 -2.63 -0.02
C ASN A 221 -5.31 -2.13 -0.78
N GLY A 222 -5.38 -0.83 -1.12
CA GLY A 222 -6.57 -0.26 -1.76
C GLY A 222 -7.80 -0.21 -0.86
N MET A 223 -7.61 -0.21 0.46
CA MET A 223 -8.65 -0.06 1.48
C MET A 223 -8.29 1.06 2.45
N VAL A 224 -9.33 1.67 3.02
CA VAL A 224 -9.23 2.63 4.13
C VAL A 224 -9.99 2.06 5.30
N ARG A 225 -9.34 1.89 6.44
CA ARG A 225 -9.99 1.47 7.68
C ARG A 225 -10.16 2.69 8.58
N ALA A 226 -11.37 2.91 9.08
CA ALA A 226 -11.69 4.06 9.90
C ALA A 226 -12.64 3.69 11.05
N ARG A 227 -12.72 4.57 12.04
CA ARG A 227 -13.64 4.43 13.19
C ARG A 227 -15.06 4.83 12.82
N LYS A 228 -15.18 5.80 11.93
CA LYS A 228 -16.40 6.57 11.78
C LYS A 228 -16.52 7.14 10.39
N CYS A 229 -17.76 7.23 9.94
CA CYS A 229 -18.11 7.98 8.74
C CYS A 229 -19.47 8.66 8.91
N LYS A 230 -19.76 9.61 8.03
CA LYS A 230 -21.12 10.07 7.75
C LYS A 230 -21.60 9.42 6.46
N VAL A 231 -22.71 8.71 6.52
CA VAL A 231 -23.33 8.12 5.32
C VAL A 231 -24.06 9.23 4.58
N ILE A 232 -23.61 9.58 3.37
CA ILE A 232 -24.18 10.71 2.62
C ILE A 232 -25.43 10.27 1.88
N ARG A 233 -25.29 9.23 1.05
CA ARG A 233 -26.34 8.74 0.14
C ARG A 233 -26.01 7.33 -0.36
N VAL A 234 -26.99 6.74 -1.03
CA VAL A 234 -26.72 5.60 -1.92
C VAL A 234 -26.06 6.12 -3.19
N TYR A 235 -24.88 5.62 -3.51
CA TYR A 235 -24.20 5.90 -4.77
C TYR A 235 -24.79 5.08 -5.92
N LYS A 236 -25.00 3.78 -5.68
CA LYS A 236 -25.55 2.83 -6.66
C LYS A 236 -26.19 1.64 -5.95
N GLU A 237 -27.36 1.21 -6.42
CA GLU A 237 -27.93 -0.10 -6.09
C GLU A 237 -27.58 -1.11 -7.20
N GLY A 238 -27.36 -2.36 -6.80
CA GLY A 238 -27.20 -3.51 -7.69
C GLY A 238 -28.53 -4.13 -8.09
#